data_AF-A0A7G9WIF1-F1
#
_entry.id   AF-A0A7G9WIF1-F1
#
_cell.length_a   1.000
_cell.length_b   1.000
_cell.length_c   1.000
_cell.angle_alpha   90.00
_cell.angle_beta   90.00
_cell.angle_gamma   90.00
#
_symmetry.space_group_name_H-M   'P 1'
#
loop_
_entity.id
_entity.type
_entity.pdbx_description
1 polymer ?
#
loop_
_entity_poly.entity_id
_entity_poly.type
_entity_poly.pdbx_seq_one_letter_code
_entity_poly.pdbx_strand_id
1 'polypeptide(L)'
;MPKGQRKHFYSGDFKLEVIETMEREHLSLSEAARRFRVPDHTIVARWERHYLTEGKQGLYIERRGNPKVARETKMPDETRKDLIAEIQQLRMENEYLKKLNALVLKEEQQNKKHK
;
A
#
# COMPACT_ATOMS: atom_id res chain seq x y z
N MET A 1 -30.26 -35.47 -1.67
CA MET A 1 -29.44 -34.33 -1.22
C MET A 1 -29.20 -33.39 -2.40
N PRO A 2 -29.64 -32.13 -2.38
CA PRO A 2 -29.38 -31.22 -3.49
C PRO A 2 -27.89 -30.90 -3.54
N LYS A 3 -27.30 -31.01 -4.74
CA LYS A 3 -25.88 -30.79 -4.99
C LYS A 3 -25.55 -29.32 -4.72
N GLY A 4 -24.50 -29.09 -3.92
CA GLY A 4 -24.08 -27.74 -3.51
C GLY A 4 -23.88 -26.82 -4.72
N GLN A 5 -24.50 -25.63 -4.66
CA GLN A 5 -24.40 -24.63 -5.70
C GLN A 5 -22.93 -24.31 -6.01
N ARG A 6 -22.59 -24.26 -7.30
CA ARG A 6 -21.26 -23.86 -7.78
C ARG A 6 -21.00 -22.44 -7.30
N LYS A 7 -20.06 -22.31 -6.38
CA LYS A 7 -19.71 -21.03 -5.76
C LYS A 7 -19.01 -20.17 -6.82
N HIS A 8 -19.52 -18.96 -7.06
CA HIS A 8 -18.90 -18.02 -8.01
C HIS A 8 -17.49 -17.64 -7.55
N PHE A 9 -16.53 -17.77 -8.47
CA PHE A 9 -15.15 -17.30 -8.30
C PHE A 9 -14.94 -16.05 -9.14
N TYR A 10 -14.31 -15.04 -8.54
CA TYR A 10 -13.87 -13.84 -9.25
C TYR A 10 -12.38 -13.97 -9.53
N SER A 11 -11.97 -13.77 -10.78
CA SER A 11 -10.55 -13.74 -11.17
C SER A 11 -9.83 -12.56 -10.50
N GLY A 12 -8.52 -12.67 -10.33
CA GLY A 12 -7.72 -11.56 -9.79
C GLY A 12 -7.84 -10.30 -10.66
N ASP A 13 -7.82 -10.46 -11.99
CA ASP A 13 -7.96 -9.36 -12.94
C ASP A 13 -9.29 -8.62 -12.79
N PHE A 14 -10.40 -9.35 -12.63
CA PHE A 14 -11.71 -8.74 -12.42
C PHE A 14 -11.76 -7.93 -11.13
N LYS A 15 -11.19 -8.46 -10.04
CA LYS A 15 -11.13 -7.73 -8.77
C LYS A 15 -10.29 -6.46 -8.92
N LEU A 16 -9.17 -6.54 -9.64
CA LEU A 16 -8.29 -5.40 -9.87
C LEU A 16 -9.01 -4.32 -10.68
N GLU A 17 -9.71 -4.70 -11.75
CA GLU A 17 -10.51 -3.79 -12.57
C GLU A 17 -11.56 -3.04 -11.73
N VAL A 18 -12.25 -3.76 -10.83
CA VAL A 18 -13.25 -3.17 -9.92
C VAL A 18 -12.61 -2.12 -9.01
N ILE A 19 -11.47 -2.45 -8.37
CA ILE A 19 -10.79 -1.55 -7.43
C ILE A 19 -10.18 -0.34 -8.14
N GLU A 20 -9.48 -0.55 -9.26
CA GLU A 20 -8.89 0.56 -10.02
C GLU A 20 -9.95 1.51 -10.57
N THR A 21 -11.10 0.99 -11.01
CA THR A 21 -12.22 1.82 -11.46
C THR A 21 -12.84 2.59 -10.30
N MET A 22 -12.99 1.95 -9.13
CA MET A 22 -13.52 2.57 -7.92
C MET A 22 -12.64 3.74 -7.46
N GLU A 23 -11.31 3.56 -7.45
CA GLU A 23 -10.36 4.63 -7.11
C GLU A 23 -10.35 5.76 -8.15
N ARG A 24 -10.33 5.41 -9.44
CA ARG A 24 -10.27 6.39 -10.54
C ARG A 24 -11.52 7.27 -10.63
N GLU A 25 -12.69 6.69 -10.36
CA GLU A 25 -13.98 7.37 -10.47
C GLU A 25 -14.56 7.78 -9.11
N HIS A 26 -13.82 7.56 -8.02
CA HIS A 26 -14.23 7.84 -6.64
C HIS A 26 -15.60 7.26 -6.28
N LEU A 27 -15.87 6.02 -6.72
CA LEU A 27 -17.13 5.35 -6.45
C LEU A 27 -17.17 4.87 -5.00
N SER A 28 -18.36 4.92 -4.39
CA SER A 28 -18.58 4.20 -3.13
C SER A 28 -18.59 2.68 -3.35
N LEU A 29 -18.35 1.91 -2.28
CA LEU A 29 -18.40 0.45 -2.29
C LEU A 29 -19.70 -0.10 -2.89
N SER A 30 -20.83 0.53 -2.56
CA SER A 30 -22.16 0.15 -3.06
C SER A 30 -22.32 0.47 -4.54
N GLU A 31 -21.80 1.60 -5.02
CA GLU A 31 -21.85 1.98 -6.43
C GLU A 31 -20.96 1.07 -7.28
N ALA A 32 -19.75 0.77 -6.82
CA ALA A 32 -18.86 -0.19 -7.46
C ALA A 32 -19.52 -1.58 -7.54
N ALA A 33 -20.11 -2.06 -6.44
CA ALA A 33 -20.82 -3.34 -6.43
C ALA A 33 -21.98 -3.38 -7.44
N ARG A 34 -22.79 -2.31 -7.49
CA ARG A 34 -23.89 -2.19 -8.46
C ARG A 34 -23.38 -2.18 -9.90
N ARG A 35 -22.33 -1.41 -10.19
CA ARG A 35 -21.76 -1.27 -11.54
C ARG A 35 -21.21 -2.59 -12.08
N PHE A 36 -20.45 -3.30 -11.25
CA PHE A 36 -19.80 -4.56 -11.61
C PHE A 36 -20.69 -5.80 -11.33
N ARG A 37 -21.97 -5.58 -10.97
CA ARG A 37 -22.95 -6.63 -10.64
C ARG A 37 -22.44 -7.61 -9.58
N VAL A 38 -21.68 -7.09 -8.61
CA VAL A 38 -21.26 -7.84 -7.44
C VAL A 38 -22.44 -7.87 -6.46
N PRO A 39 -22.88 -9.06 -5.99
CA PRO A 39 -24.10 -9.19 -5.19
C PRO A 39 -24.09 -8.42 -3.87
N ASP A 40 -22.92 -8.21 -3.29
CA ASP A 40 -22.77 -7.54 -2.01
C ASP A 40 -21.53 -6.63 -1.99
N HIS A 41 -21.73 -5.38 -1.60
CA HIS A 41 -20.67 -4.40 -1.37
C HIS A 41 -19.62 -4.87 -0.35
N THR A 42 -19.96 -5.76 0.59
CA THR A 42 -18.98 -6.32 1.54
C THR A 42 -17.89 -7.15 0.85
N ILE A 43 -18.19 -7.70 -0.34
CA ILE A 43 -17.21 -8.42 -1.17
C ILE A 43 -16.19 -7.42 -1.74
N VAL A 44 -16.66 -6.28 -2.25
CA VAL A 44 -15.80 -5.20 -2.77
C VAL A 44 -14.95 -4.62 -1.64
N ALA A 45 -15.54 -4.38 -0.46
CA ALA A 45 -14.82 -3.90 0.73
C ALA A 45 -13.68 -4.85 1.15
N ARG A 46 -13.88 -6.17 0.98
CA ARG A 46 -12.83 -7.15 1.25
C ARG A 46 -11.70 -7.07 0.22
N TRP A 47 -12.02 -6.88 -1.06
CA TRP A 47 -11.00 -6.70 -2.09
C TRP A 47 -10.20 -5.42 -1.88
N GLU A 48 -10.88 -4.31 -1.56
CA GLU A 48 -10.24 -3.04 -1.23
C GLU A 48 -9.26 -3.21 -0.07
N ARG A 49 -9.68 -3.87 1.02
CA ARG A 49 -8.78 -4.18 2.14
C ARG A 49 -7.55 -4.95 1.69
N HIS A 50 -7.72 -6.01 0.90
CA HIS A 50 -6.60 -6.80 0.39
C HIS A 50 -5.67 -6.00 -0.51
N TYR A 51 -6.22 -5.10 -1.32
CA TYR A 51 -5.44 -4.21 -2.16
C TYR A 51 -4.63 -3.21 -1.33
N LEU A 52 -5.22 -2.62 -0.29
CA LEU A 52 -4.53 -1.67 0.60
C LEU A 52 -3.44 -2.35 1.46
N THR A 53 -3.64 -3.60 1.87
CA THR A 53 -2.68 -4.31 2.73
C THR A 53 -1.58 -5.04 1.97
N GLU A 54 -1.90 -5.63 0.82
CA GLU A 54 -1.02 -6.55 0.08
C GLU A 54 -0.77 -6.12 -1.37
N GLY A 55 -1.30 -4.97 -1.79
CA GLY A 55 -1.20 -4.44 -3.14
C GLY A 55 -1.99 -5.24 -4.17
N LYS A 56 -1.68 -5.01 -5.45
CA LYS A 56 -2.29 -5.70 -6.61
C LYS A 56 -2.23 -7.23 -6.45
N GLN A 57 -1.09 -7.76 -6.00
CA GLN A 57 -0.87 -9.19 -5.82
C GLN A 57 -1.84 -9.80 -4.81
N GLY A 58 -2.24 -9.03 -3.79
CA GLY A 58 -3.25 -9.41 -2.82
C GLY A 58 -4.60 -9.83 -3.41
N LEU A 59 -4.96 -9.35 -4.60
CA LEU A 59 -6.24 -9.68 -5.25
C LEU A 59 -6.21 -11.05 -5.95
N TYR A 60 -5.03 -11.53 -6.33
CA TYR A 60 -4.81 -12.82 -7.00
C TYR A 60 -4.69 -13.98 -6.01
N ILE A 61 -4.46 -13.69 -4.72
CA ILE A 61 -4.33 -14.73 -3.69
C ILE A 61 -5.69 -15.39 -3.41
N GLU A 62 -5.76 -16.69 -3.64
CA GLU A 62 -6.91 -17.52 -3.26
C GLU A 62 -6.93 -17.78 -1.75
N ARG A 63 -7.70 -16.97 -1.02
CA ARG A 63 -7.88 -17.11 0.44
C ARG A 63 -9.02 -18.06 0.83
N ARG A 64 -9.58 -18.81 -0.13
CA ARG A 64 -10.76 -19.63 0.10
C ARG A 64 -10.34 -21.07 0.43
N GLY A 65 -10.56 -21.46 1.68
CA GLY A 65 -10.12 -22.75 2.25
C GLY A 65 -9.50 -22.52 3.63
N ASN A 66 -9.10 -23.59 4.32
CA ASN A 66 -8.36 -23.46 5.57
C ASN A 66 -6.86 -23.32 5.23
N PRO A 67 -6.24 -22.13 5.38
CA PRO A 67 -4.81 -22.01 5.16
C PRO A 67 -4.09 -22.76 6.29
N LYS A 68 -3.55 -23.94 6.01
CA LYS A 68 -2.73 -24.70 6.97
C LYS A 68 -1.39 -24.03 7.31
N VAL A 69 -1.13 -22.82 6.84
CA VAL A 69 0.10 -22.12 7.14
C VAL A 69 -0.20 -20.64 7.26
N ALA A 70 -0.24 -20.13 8.50
CA ALA A 70 0.09 -18.74 8.75
C ALA A 70 1.59 -18.59 8.42
N ARG A 71 1.91 -18.39 7.15
CA ARG A 71 3.26 -17.97 6.78
C ARG A 71 3.30 -16.47 7.03
N GLU A 72 3.88 -16.10 8.17
CA GLU A 72 4.40 -14.77 8.40
C GLU A 72 5.23 -14.39 7.17
N THR A 73 4.71 -13.50 6.32
CA THR A 73 5.50 -12.85 5.27
C THR A 73 6.45 -11.89 5.96
N LYS A 74 7.51 -12.43 6.57
CA LYS A 74 8.69 -11.65 6.91
C LYS A 74 9.24 -11.17 5.57
N MET A 75 9.35 -9.85 5.40
CA MET A 75 10.14 -9.29 4.30
C MET A 75 11.50 -10.00 4.27
N PRO A 76 12.09 -10.27 3.09
CA PRO A 76 13.43 -10.83 3.02
C PRO A 76 14.36 -9.97 3.88
N ASP A 77 15.08 -10.61 4.80
CA ASP A 77 15.89 -9.93 5.81
C ASP A 77 16.94 -8.98 5.17
N GLU A 78 17.33 -9.25 3.93
CA GLU A 78 18.20 -8.41 3.12
C GLU A 78 17.56 -7.07 2.73
N THR A 79 16.32 -7.08 2.19
CA THR A 79 15.61 -5.85 1.85
C THR A 79 15.38 -4.95 3.07
N ARG A 80 15.19 -5.56 4.25
CA ARG A 80 15.07 -4.80 5.50
C ARG A 80 16.39 -4.14 5.91
N LYS A 81 17.52 -4.81 5.72
CA LYS A 81 18.85 -4.26 6.00
C LYS A 81 19.20 -3.11 5.06
N ASP A 82 18.92 -3.28 3.76
CA ASP A 82 19.16 -2.23 2.75
C ASP A 82 18.35 -0.97 3.07
N LEU A 83 17.08 -1.13 3.45
CA LEU A 83 16.23 -0.01 3.81
C LEU A 83 16.71 0.70 5.09
N ILE A 84 17.24 -0.04 6.07
CA ILE A 84 17.83 0.54 7.28
C ILE A 84 19.10 1.34 6.92
N ALA A 85 19.95 0.80 6.05
CA ALA A 85 21.16 1.48 5.59
C ALA A 85 20.83 2.78 4.86
N GLU A 86 19.83 2.76 3.97
CA GLU A 86 19.35 3.94 3.26
C GLU A 86 18.81 5.02 4.22
N ILE A 87 18.00 4.63 5.21
CA ILE A 87 17.49 5.56 6.23
C ILE A 87 18.64 6.18 7.03
N GLN A 88 19.67 5.41 7.37
CA GLN A 88 20.84 5.92 8.07
C GLN A 88 21.62 6.92 7.21
N GLN A 89 21.86 6.60 5.94
CA GLN A 89 22.51 7.49 5.00
C GLN A 89 21.75 8.81 4.85
N LEU A 90 20.44 8.75 4.62
CA LEU A 90 19.59 9.94 4.50
C LEU A 90 19.57 10.78 5.78
N ARG A 91 19.64 10.15 6.96
CA ARG A 91 19.73 10.87 8.23
C ARG A 91 21.06 11.62 8.36
N MET A 92 22.17 10.99 7.98
CA MET A 92 23.48 11.64 7.98
C MET A 92 23.53 12.81 7.00
N GLU A 93 23.00 12.63 5.79
CA GLU A 93 22.93 13.70 4.79
C GLU A 93 22.08 14.88 5.29
N ASN A 94 20.93 14.61 5.89
CA ASN A 94 20.09 15.65 6.49
C ASN A 94 20.79 16.39 7.64
N GLU A 95 21.55 15.70 8.49
CA GLU A 95 22.34 16.36 9.53
C GLU A 95 23.43 17.26 8.95
N TYR A 96 24.11 16.81 7.90
CA TYR A 96 25.13 17.60 7.22
C TYR A 96 24.54 18.87 6.62
N LEU A 97 23.41 18.75 5.90
CA LEU A 97 22.70 19.90 5.34
C LEU A 97 22.22 20.89 6.41
N LYS A 98 21.74 20.39 7.57
CA LYS A 98 21.37 21.26 8.70
C LYS A 98 22.56 22.02 9.26
N LYS A 99 23.72 21.38 9.40
CA LYS A 99 24.95 22.02 9.87
C LYS A 99 25.42 23.09 8.89
N LEU A 100 25.39 22.78 7.59
CA LEU A 100 25.75 23.74 6.53
C LEU A 100 24.83 24.97 6.57
N ASN A 101 23.52 24.77 6.62
CA ASN A 101 22.54 25.87 6.72
C ASN A 101 22.78 26.72 7.97
N ALA A 102 23.14 26.11 9.11
CA ALA A 102 23.45 26.84 10.32
C ALA A 102 24.71 27.72 10.20
N LEU A 103 25.72 27.29 9.43
CA LEU A 103 26.92 28.10 9.16
C LEU A 103 26.59 29.28 8.25
N VAL A 104 25.88 29.03 7.15
CA VAL A 104 25.45 30.09 6.22
C VAL A 104 24.62 31.14 6.95
N LEU A 105 23.66 30.72 7.78
CA LEU A 105 22.84 31.65 8.56
C LEU A 105 23.68 32.50 9.53
N LYS A 106 24.71 31.91 10.17
CA LYS A 106 25.63 32.64 11.05
C LYS A 106 26.45 33.68 10.28
N GLU A 107 26.96 33.33 9.10
CA GLU A 107 27.71 34.26 8.25
C GLU A 107 26.83 35.42 7.77
N GLU A 108 25.61 35.15 7.32
CA GLU A 108 24.65 36.20 6.94
C GLU A 108 24.35 37.16 8.09
N GLN A 109 24.16 36.64 9.31
CA GLN A 109 23.95 37.46 10.50
C GLN A 109 25.16 38.32 10.84
N GLN A 110 26.38 37.78 10.69
CA GLN A 110 27.60 38.55 10.89
C GLN A 110 27.73 39.66 9.85
N ASN A 111 27.55 39.36 8.56
CA ASN A 111 27.63 40.35 7.48
C ASN A 111 26.60 41.48 7.62
N LYS A 112 25.40 41.19 8.14
CA LYS A 112 24.37 42.21 8.45
C LYS A 112 24.75 43.13 9.62
N LYS A 113 25.59 42.67 10.56
CA LYS A 113 26.05 43.48 11.70
C LYS A 113 27.25 44.37 11.37
N HIS A 114 28.01 44.02 10.34
CA HIS A 114 29.20 44.77 9.90
C HIS A 114 28.88 45.79 8.80
N LYS A 115 27.60 45.98 8.46
CA LYS A 115 27.09 46.90 7.46
C LYS A 115 26.20 47.94 8.12
#